data_AF-A0A427UFH1-F1
#
_entry.id   AF-A0A427UFH1-F1
#
_cell.length_a   1.000
_cell.length_b   1.000
_cell.length_c   1.000
_cell.angle_alpha   90.00
_cell.angle_beta   90.00
_cell.angle_gamma   90.00
#
_symmetry.space_group_name_H-M   'P 1'
#
loop_
_entity.id
_entity.type
_entity.pdbx_description
1 polymer ?
#
loop_
_entity_poly.entity_id
_entity_poly.type
_entity_poly.pdbx_seq_one_letter_code
_entity_poly.pdbx_strand_id
1 'polypeptide(L)'
;MNRIAKKVLEHGLPENVDILNVNLPHDVKEDTEIEITRLARKFFNMEVEERHDPRGRPYYWLAGDPIPEGEEGTDVHAVTQKGHISITPLSLDSTSRVDNSEIEKLF
;
A
#
# COMPACT_ATOMS: atom_id res chain seq x y z
N MET A 1 0.79 -6.42 16.39
CA MET A 1 0.06 -5.13 16.35
C MET A 1 0.20 -4.31 17.63
N ASN A 2 -0.16 -4.83 18.82
CA ASN A 2 -0.14 -4.06 20.09
C ASN A 2 1.19 -3.37 20.40
N ARG A 3 2.32 -4.02 20.12
CA ARG A 3 3.67 -3.44 20.29
C ARG A 3 3.87 -2.17 19.45
N ILE A 4 3.37 -2.15 18.22
CA ILE A 4 3.49 -1.00 17.29
C ILE A 4 2.61 0.15 17.79
N ALA A 5 1.33 -0.15 18.07
CA ALA A 5 0.38 0.85 18.56
C ALA A 5 0.84 1.51 19.86
N LYS A 6 1.36 0.71 20.82
CA LYS A 6 1.89 1.23 22.08
C LYS A 6 3.06 2.19 21.85
N LYS A 7 4.01 1.84 20.97
CA LYS A 7 5.13 2.73 20.62
C LYS A 7 4.66 4.05 20.02
N VAL A 8 3.66 4.02 19.13
CA VAL A 8 3.08 5.24 18.53
C VAL A 8 2.37 6.09 19.58
N LEU A 9 1.62 5.49 20.50
CA LEU A 9 0.98 6.23 21.59
C LEU A 9 1.98 6.86 22.57
N GLU A 10 3.13 6.21 22.79
CA GLU A 10 4.19 6.71 23.67
C GLU A 10 5.03 7.82 23.03
N HIS A 11 5.35 7.72 21.73
CA HIS A 11 6.31 8.60 21.06
C HIS A 11 5.67 9.59 20.08
N GLY A 12 4.40 9.41 19.73
CA GLY A 12 3.75 10.10 18.63
C GLY A 12 4.22 9.61 17.26
N LEU A 13 3.73 10.27 16.21
CA LEU A 13 4.23 10.09 14.85
C LEU A 13 5.28 11.18 14.53
N PRO A 14 6.30 10.88 13.71
CA PRO A 14 7.24 11.88 13.22
C PRO A 14 6.55 13.00 12.43
N GLU A 15 7.23 14.13 12.28
CA GLU A 15 6.77 15.22 11.41
C GLU A 15 6.58 14.74 9.96
N ASN A 16 5.52 15.20 9.31
CA ASN A 16 5.08 14.77 7.97
C ASN A 16 4.65 13.29 7.87
N VAL A 17 4.34 12.63 8.99
CA VAL A 17 3.72 11.29 9.01
C VAL A 17 2.38 11.39 9.71
N ASP A 18 1.30 11.22 8.94
CA ASP A 18 -0.07 11.34 9.44
C ASP A 18 -0.65 9.96 9.80
N ILE A 19 -0.23 8.91 9.07
CA ILE A 19 -0.75 7.54 9.20
C ILE A 19 0.40 6.54 8.99
N LEU A 20 0.38 5.44 9.74
CA LEU A 20 1.19 4.26 9.42
C LEU A 20 0.29 3.20 8.77
N ASN A 21 0.56 2.87 7.51
CA ASN A 21 0.00 1.67 6.88
C ASN A 21 0.81 0.46 7.34
N VAL A 22 0.16 -0.56 7.88
CA VAL A 22 0.82 -1.76 8.41
C VAL A 22 0.21 -2.99 7.76
N ASN A 23 1.02 -3.77 7.06
CA ASN A 23 0.59 -5.04 6.48
C ASN A 23 1.31 -6.20 7.17
N LEU A 24 0.56 -7.25 7.47
CA LEU A 24 1.07 -8.46 8.10
C LEU A 24 1.04 -9.61 7.09
N PRO A 25 2.11 -10.41 6.97
CA PRO A 25 2.09 -11.63 6.17
C PRO A 25 1.18 -12.68 6.80
N HIS A 26 0.72 -13.65 6.01
CA HIS A 26 -0.17 -14.71 6.46
C HIS A 26 0.38 -15.46 7.69
N ASP A 27 1.68 -15.80 7.66
CA ASP A 27 2.33 -16.61 8.70
C ASP A 27 3.08 -15.76 9.73
N VAL A 28 2.53 -14.60 10.08
CA VAL A 28 3.15 -13.67 11.02
C VAL A 28 3.36 -14.29 12.41
N LYS A 29 4.57 -14.10 12.96
CA LYS A 29 5.01 -14.52 14.29
C LYS A 29 5.53 -13.32 15.08
N GLU A 30 5.84 -13.53 16.35
CA GLU A 30 6.29 -12.45 17.25
C GLU A 30 7.69 -11.90 16.88
N ASP A 31 8.52 -12.76 16.28
CA ASP A 31 9.87 -12.50 15.77
C ASP A 31 9.91 -12.18 14.26
N THR A 32 8.76 -12.08 13.59
CA THR A 32 8.73 -11.66 12.18
C THR A 32 9.35 -10.27 12.04
N GLU A 33 10.32 -10.16 11.13
CA GLU A 33 11.06 -8.95 10.83
C GLU A 33 10.12 -7.81 10.43
N ILE A 34 10.43 -6.59 10.87
CA ILE A 34 9.69 -5.38 10.51
C ILE A 34 10.52 -4.59 9.50
N GLU A 35 9.96 -4.34 8.33
CA GLU A 35 10.59 -3.54 7.28
C GLU A 35 9.86 -2.20 7.12
N ILE A 36 10.61 -1.10 7.17
CA ILE A 36 10.08 0.22 6.79
C ILE A 36 10.08 0.29 5.27
N THR A 37 8.92 0.60 4.69
CA THR A 37 8.68 0.47 3.25
C THR A 37 8.11 1.76 2.65
N ARG A 38 8.12 1.85 1.33
CA ARG A 38 7.31 2.81 0.56
C ARG A 38 6.05 2.14 0.00
N LEU A 39 5.04 2.94 -0.30
CA LEU A 39 3.80 2.46 -0.92
C LEU A 39 4.08 1.93 -2.34
N ALA A 40 3.68 0.70 -2.64
CA ALA A 40 3.70 0.18 -4.01
C ALA A 40 2.74 1.00 -4.90
N ARG A 41 3.14 1.28 -6.15
CA ARG A 41 2.28 2.02 -7.10
C ARG A 41 1.07 1.21 -7.55
N LYS A 42 1.19 -0.11 -7.63
CA LYS A 42 0.15 -1.01 -8.12
C LYS A 42 0.36 -2.40 -7.52
N PHE A 43 -0.71 -3.04 -7.10
CA PHE A 43 -0.69 -4.42 -6.57
C PHE A 43 -1.60 -5.38 -7.32
N PHE A 44 -2.57 -4.91 -8.13
CA PHE A 44 -3.47 -5.78 -8.89
C PHE A 44 -3.52 -5.39 -10.36
N ASN A 45 -3.50 -6.38 -11.24
CA ASN A 45 -3.92 -6.20 -12.64
C ASN A 45 -5.44 -6.33 -12.71
N MET A 46 -6.12 -5.18 -12.78
CA MET A 46 -7.58 -5.14 -12.80
C MET A 46 -8.14 -5.55 -14.14
N GLU A 47 -9.18 -6.37 -14.11
CA GLU A 47 -10.01 -6.79 -15.23
C GLU A 47 -11.47 -6.45 -14.93
N VAL A 48 -12.22 -6.08 -15.98
CA VAL A 48 -13.65 -5.79 -15.88
C VAL A 48 -14.40 -6.81 -16.71
N GLU A 49 -15.23 -7.62 -16.06
CA GLU A 49 -16.04 -8.64 -16.71
C GLU A 49 -17.50 -8.19 -16.76
N GLU A 50 -18.06 -8.05 -17.96
CA GLU A 50 -19.49 -7.81 -18.12
C GLU A 50 -20.28 -9.11 -17.99
N ARG A 51 -21.31 -9.09 -17.15
CA ARG A 51 -22.24 -10.20 -16.94
C ARG A 51 -23.67 -9.70 -17.03
N HIS A 52 -24.62 -10.61 -17.20
CA HIS A 52 -26.04 -10.28 -17.27
C HIS A 52 -26.79 -10.93 -16.11
N ASP A 53 -27.67 -10.16 -15.46
CA ASP A 53 -28.57 -10.71 -14.45
C ASP A 53 -29.66 -11.59 -15.09
N PRO A 54 -30.45 -12.36 -14.31
CA PRO A 54 -31.52 -13.20 -14.86
C PRO A 54 -32.62 -12.44 -15.61
N ARG A 55 -32.68 -11.10 -15.50
CA ARG A 55 -33.61 -10.22 -16.22
C ARG A 55 -32.96 -9.58 -17.45
N GLY A 56 -31.74 -9.98 -17.80
CA GLY A 56 -30.99 -9.48 -18.95
C GLY A 56 -30.36 -8.09 -18.75
N ARG A 57 -30.23 -7.61 -17.51
CA ARG A 57 -29.56 -6.31 -17.24
C ARG A 57 -28.05 -6.51 -17.09
N PRO A 58 -27.20 -5.70 -17.75
CA PRO A 58 -25.76 -5.82 -17.61
C PRO A 58 -25.31 -5.36 -16.21
N TYR A 59 -24.32 -6.04 -15.67
CA TYR A 59 -23.56 -5.65 -14.48
C TYR A 59 -22.09 -6.00 -14.69
N TYR A 60 -21.21 -5.29 -14.00
CA TYR A 60 -19.76 -5.38 -14.20
C TYR A 60 -19.10 -5.93 -12.95
N TRP A 61 -18.30 -6.98 -13.10
CA TRP A 61 -17.47 -7.54 -12.05
C TRP A 61 -16.06 -6.99 -12.18
N LEU A 62 -15.59 -6.30 -11.16
CA LEU A 62 -14.18 -5.95 -11.03
C LEU A 62 -13.44 -7.18 -10.50
N ALA A 63 -12.60 -7.76 -11.33
CA ALA A 63 -11.71 -8.86 -10.99
C ALA A 63 -10.25 -8.40 -11.16
N GLY A 64 -9.31 -9.25 -10.78
CA GLY A 64 -7.91 -8.99 -11.06
C GLY A 64 -6.99 -9.89 -10.27
N ASP A 65 -5.84 -10.19 -10.87
CA ASP A 65 -4.80 -10.97 -10.23
C ASP A 65 -3.82 -10.07 -9.49
N PRO A 66 -3.30 -10.50 -8.32
CA PRO A 66 -2.18 -9.84 -7.68
C PRO A 66 -1.00 -9.76 -8.65
N ILE A 67 -0.29 -8.63 -8.64
CA ILE A 67 0.98 -8.50 -9.34
C ILE A 67 1.98 -9.38 -8.57
N PRO A 68 2.66 -10.32 -9.24
CA PRO A 68 3.45 -11.35 -8.58
C PRO A 68 4.68 -10.80 -7.85
N GLU A 69 5.19 -9.65 -8.28
CA GLU A 69 6.40 -9.03 -7.73
C GLU A 69 6.15 -7.57 -7.40
N GLY A 70 6.37 -7.20 -6.14
CA GLY A 70 6.46 -5.81 -5.73
C GLY A 70 7.85 -5.30 -6.05
N GLU A 71 7.98 -4.02 -6.39
CA GLU A 71 9.30 -3.41 -6.49
C GLU A 71 10.02 -3.49 -5.13
N GLU A 72 11.34 -3.67 -5.15
CA GLU A 72 12.12 -3.75 -3.92
C GLU A 72 11.90 -2.51 -3.03
N GLY A 73 11.78 -2.75 -1.72
CA GLY A 73 11.50 -1.74 -0.70
C GLY A 73 10.02 -1.32 -0.60
N THR A 74 9.12 -1.91 -1.39
CA THR A 74 7.68 -1.66 -1.26
C THR A 74 7.03 -2.52 -0.17
N ASP A 75 5.88 -2.06 0.31
CA ASP A 75 5.01 -2.81 1.21
C ASP A 75 4.60 -4.17 0.65
N VAL A 76 4.24 -4.22 -0.63
CA VAL A 76 3.99 -5.47 -1.36
C VAL A 76 5.20 -6.38 -1.25
N HIS A 77 6.40 -5.89 -1.60
CA HIS A 77 7.59 -6.73 -1.63
C HIS A 77 7.97 -7.31 -0.27
N ALA A 78 7.89 -6.48 0.77
CA ALA A 78 8.13 -6.93 2.14
C ALA A 78 7.17 -8.05 2.55
N VAL A 79 5.88 -7.94 2.22
CA VAL A 79 4.87 -8.93 2.66
C VAL A 79 4.90 -10.18 1.79
N THR A 80 4.84 -10.05 0.47
CA THR A 80 4.61 -11.19 -0.44
C THR A 80 5.88 -11.94 -0.83
N GLN A 81 7.03 -11.26 -0.92
CA GLN A 81 8.29 -11.91 -1.28
C GLN A 81 9.18 -12.21 -0.06
N LYS A 82 9.23 -11.32 0.94
CA LYS A 82 10.09 -11.52 2.12
C LYS A 82 9.38 -12.14 3.33
N GLY A 83 8.05 -12.09 3.38
CA GLY A 83 7.31 -12.53 4.57
C GLY A 83 7.58 -11.65 5.80
N HIS A 84 7.93 -10.39 5.59
CA HIS A 84 8.15 -9.39 6.63
C HIS A 84 6.85 -8.64 6.93
N ILE A 85 6.77 -8.05 8.13
CA ILE A 85 5.76 -7.03 8.45
C ILE A 85 6.18 -5.74 7.75
N SER A 86 5.32 -5.16 6.92
CA SER A 86 5.60 -3.85 6.32
C SER A 86 4.99 -2.73 7.15
N ILE A 87 5.76 -1.66 7.35
CA ILE A 87 5.26 -0.38 7.88
C ILE A 87 5.60 0.70 6.87
N THR A 88 4.58 1.32 6.30
CA THR A 88 4.72 2.44 5.37
C THR A 88 4.25 3.73 6.04
N PRO A 89 5.14 4.70 6.31
CA PRO A 89 4.73 6.02 6.76
C PRO A 89 4.07 6.78 5.61
N LEU A 90 2.84 7.23 5.83
CA LEU A 90 2.04 7.98 4.87
C LEU A 90 1.76 9.38 5.38
N SER A 91 1.72 10.34 4.46
CA SER A 91 1.17 11.67 4.70
C SER A 91 -0.16 11.81 3.95
N LEU A 92 -1.08 12.58 4.52
CA LEU A 92 -2.32 13.00 3.90
C LEU A 92 -2.11 14.16 2.93
N ASP A 93 -0.99 14.89 3.03
CA ASP A 93 -0.58 15.86 2.03
C ASP A 93 -0.24 15.13 0.72
N SER A 94 -1.17 15.20 -0.22
CA SER A 94 -1.06 14.60 -1.54
C SER A 94 -0.42 15.55 -2.57
N THR A 95 0.13 16.68 -2.12
CA THR A 95 0.89 17.60 -2.99
C THR A 95 2.15 16.88 -3.50
N SER A 96 2.29 16.85 -4.82
CA SER A 96 3.45 16.20 -5.45
C SER A 96 4.74 16.91 -5.05
N ARG A 97 5.75 16.15 -4.61
CA ARG A 97 7.08 16.66 -4.23
C ARG A 97 8.01 16.88 -5.43
N VAL A 98 7.44 17.26 -6.57
CA VAL A 98 8.22 17.60 -7.77
C VAL A 98 8.87 18.96 -7.62
N ASP A 99 9.91 19.22 -8.41
CA ASP A 99 10.39 20.58 -8.59
C ASP A 99 9.34 21.38 -9.40
N ASN A 100 8.87 22.50 -8.84
CA ASN A 100 7.90 23.37 -9.51
C ASN A 100 8.42 23.90 -10.84
N SER A 101 9.75 24.02 -11.02
CA SER A 101 10.33 24.44 -12.30
C SER A 101 10.00 23.47 -13.45
N GLU A 102 9.79 22.18 -13.16
CA GLU A 102 9.36 21.20 -14.18
C GLU A 102 7.90 21.40 -14.58
N ILE A 103 7.06 21.87 -13.67
CA ILE A 103 5.67 22.23 -13.96
C ILE A 103 5.59 23.55 -14.72
N GLU A 104 6.44 24.52 -14.37
CA GLU A 104 6.53 25.81 -15.05
C GLU A 104 6.90 25.65 -16.53
N LYS A 105 7.78 24.71 -16.89
CA LYS A 105 8.17 24.43 -18.29
C LYS A 105 7.02 23.94 -19.19
N LEU A 106 5.88 23.54 -18.62
CA LEU A 106 4.71 23.10 -19.38
C LEU A 106 3.87 24.26 -19.93
N PHE A 107 4.14 25.50 -19.49
CA PHE A 107 3.45 26.72 -19.88
C PHE A 107 4.45 27.85 -20.23
#